data_AF-A0A959V8U8-F1
#
_entry.id   AF-A0A959V8U8-F1
#
_cell.length_a   1.000
_cell.length_b   1.000
_cell.length_c   1.000
_cell.angle_alpha   90.00
_cell.angle_beta   90.00
_cell.angle_gamma   90.00
#
_symmetry.space_group_name_H-M   'P 1'
#
loop_
_entity.id
_entity.type
_entity.pdbx_description
1 polymer ?
#
loop_
_entity_poly.entity_id
_entity_poly.type
_entity_poly.pdbx_seq_one_letter_code
_entity_poly.pdbx_strand_id
1 'polypeptide(L)'
;KFSQEEARELSGIANVQWTSAYEATLKRLVPQAAMLYLNSNEHLRQSNEVETRTDRMNAAVRRQFPLHEVRRSAPIMHRVRSRKTAEEVEQMRRAIAITGKAFERVCRFLKPGVMEYAVEAEITHEFIRNGSRGHAYTPIIASGFSACVLHYIDNDQACKDGDVILMDFGCEYGGYASDMTRCLPVNGRFTDRQRAVYNAVLRVKNEATKLLRPGTMLADYHKEVGKLMES
;
A
#
# COMPACT_ATOMS: atom_id res chain seq x y z
N LYS A 1 7.32 1.29 26.69
CA LYS A 1 7.52 2.72 26.34
C LYS A 1 9.02 2.95 26.38
N PHE A 2 9.59 3.62 25.39
CA PHE A 2 11.01 3.95 25.41
C PHE A 2 11.32 4.98 26.50
N SER A 3 12.50 4.86 27.11
CA SER A 3 13.15 5.94 27.85
C SER A 3 13.63 7.03 26.88
N GLN A 4 14.00 8.21 27.41
CA GLN A 4 14.59 9.25 26.56
C GLN A 4 15.93 8.82 25.96
N GLU A 5 16.72 8.02 26.68
CA GLU A 5 18.01 7.51 26.22
C GLU A 5 17.83 6.50 25.08
N GLU A 6 16.95 5.52 25.27
CA GLU A 6 16.60 4.54 24.23
C GLU A 6 16.08 5.22 22.96
N ALA A 7 15.25 6.26 23.11
CA ALA A 7 14.73 7.02 21.99
C ALA A 7 15.84 7.80 21.24
N ARG A 8 16.82 8.38 21.95
CA ARG A 8 17.97 9.05 21.34
C ARG A 8 18.83 8.06 20.56
N GLU A 9 19.16 6.93 21.18
CA GLU A 9 19.98 5.89 20.57
C GLU A 9 19.33 5.33 19.30
N LEU A 10 18.03 4.98 19.38
CA LEU A 10 17.31 4.37 18.26
C LEU A 10 17.07 5.33 17.08
N SER A 11 16.74 6.60 17.37
CA SER A 11 16.35 7.57 16.33
C SER A 11 17.50 8.41 15.79
N GLY A 12 18.61 8.50 16.54
CA GLY A 12 19.68 9.47 16.28
C GLY A 12 19.31 10.92 16.61
N ILE A 13 18.13 11.20 17.18
CA ILE A 13 17.70 12.55 17.54
C ILE A 13 18.32 12.94 18.89
N ALA A 14 19.15 13.98 18.92
CA ALA A 14 19.85 14.40 20.14
C ALA A 14 18.91 14.93 21.25
N ASN A 15 17.92 15.75 20.88
CA ASN A 15 17.03 16.40 21.83
C ASN A 15 15.67 15.69 21.90
N VAL A 16 15.54 14.74 22.84
CA VAL A 16 14.29 14.03 23.14
C VAL A 16 13.70 14.57 24.44
N GLN A 17 12.44 15.01 24.39
CA GLN A 17 11.68 15.55 25.53
C GLN A 17 10.32 14.86 25.66
N TRP A 18 9.73 14.94 26.85
CA TRP A 18 8.39 14.41 27.08
C TRP A 18 7.32 15.25 26.38
N THR A 19 6.22 14.62 26.00
CA THR A 19 5.10 15.30 25.32
C THR A 19 4.44 16.39 26.17
N SER A 20 4.55 16.33 27.50
CA SER A 20 4.12 17.39 28.41
C SER A 20 4.88 18.71 28.20
N ALA A 21 6.10 18.67 27.66
CA ALA A 21 6.91 19.85 27.36
C ALA A 21 6.63 20.43 25.96
N TYR A 22 5.72 19.84 25.18
CA TYR A 22 5.47 20.21 23.78
C TYR A 22 5.14 21.70 23.62
N GLU A 23 4.15 22.21 24.35
CA GLU A 23 3.71 23.61 24.26
C GLU A 23 4.79 24.61 24.65
N ALA A 24 5.49 24.36 25.76
CA ALA A 24 6.58 25.21 26.23
C ALA A 24 7.74 25.24 25.23
N THR A 25 8.06 24.08 24.64
CA THR A 25 9.10 23.97 23.63
C THR A 25 8.72 24.70 22.34
N LEU A 26 7.48 24.54 21.86
CA LEU A 26 7.01 25.20 20.65
C LEU A 26 7.05 26.73 20.81
N LYS A 27 6.55 27.27 21.94
CA LYS A 27 6.61 28.71 22.26
C LYS A 27 8.04 29.26 22.31
N ARG A 28 9.01 28.46 22.73
CA ARG A 28 10.43 28.85 22.77
C ARG A 28 11.08 28.81 21.40
N LEU A 29 10.80 27.78 20.58
CA LEU A 29 11.49 27.54 19.32
C LEU A 29 10.88 28.31 18.14
N VAL A 30 9.55 28.39 18.04
CA VAL A 30 8.88 28.99 16.88
C VAL A 30 9.31 30.44 16.63
N PRO A 31 9.41 31.34 17.62
CA PRO A 31 9.83 32.72 17.37
C PRO A 31 11.25 32.88 16.79
N GLN A 32 12.08 31.83 16.87
CA GLN A 32 13.43 31.81 16.31
C GLN A 32 13.46 31.22 14.89
N ALA A 33 12.34 30.65 14.41
CA ALA A 33 12.23 30.06 13.09
C ALA A 33 11.74 31.09 12.07
N ALA A 34 12.35 31.13 10.89
CA ALA A 34 11.91 32.02 9.81
C ALA A 34 10.53 31.62 9.24
N MET A 35 10.20 30.33 9.25
CA MET A 35 8.97 29.77 8.69
C MET A 35 8.62 28.43 9.32
N LEU A 36 7.37 28.02 9.19
CA LEU A 36 6.83 26.76 9.70
C LEU A 36 6.44 25.84 8.55
N TYR A 37 6.82 24.57 8.63
CA TYR A 37 6.39 23.54 7.70
C TYR A 37 5.34 22.65 8.36
N LEU A 38 4.11 22.72 7.87
CA LEU A 38 2.99 21.92 8.38
C LEU A 38 2.64 20.81 7.39
N ASN A 39 2.32 19.64 7.94
CA ASN A 39 1.90 18.48 7.16
C ASN A 39 0.40 18.52 6.88
N SER A 40 0.00 18.00 5.73
CA SER A 40 -1.39 17.80 5.32
C SER A 40 -1.43 16.49 4.54
N ASN A 41 -2.54 15.76 4.64
CA ASN A 41 -2.82 14.75 3.62
C ASN A 41 -3.30 15.52 2.37
N GLU A 42 -2.66 15.27 1.24
CA GLU A 42 -2.90 15.97 -0.03
C GLU A 42 -3.14 14.96 -1.16
N HIS A 43 -3.52 13.74 -0.79
CA HIS A 43 -3.79 12.69 -1.75
C HIS A 43 -5.11 12.96 -2.49
N LEU A 44 -5.13 12.79 -3.81
CA LEU A 44 -6.29 13.12 -4.67
C LEU A 44 -7.58 12.35 -4.30
N ARG A 45 -7.44 11.17 -3.69
CA ARG A 45 -8.56 10.33 -3.24
C ARG A 45 -8.92 10.50 -1.77
N GLN A 46 -8.37 11.51 -1.09
CA GLN A 46 -8.72 11.76 0.30
C GLN A 46 -10.16 12.31 0.39
N SER A 47 -10.96 11.72 1.27
CA SER A 47 -12.34 12.11 1.56
C SER A 47 -12.56 12.24 3.07
N ASN A 48 -11.83 13.14 3.72
CA ASN A 48 -12.02 13.39 5.15
C ASN A 48 -13.26 14.27 5.34
N GLU A 49 -14.33 13.70 5.86
CA GLU A 49 -15.57 14.44 6.19
C GLU A 49 -15.47 15.22 7.50
N VAL A 50 -14.53 14.84 8.37
CA VAL A 50 -14.30 15.45 9.68
C VAL A 50 -12.86 15.89 9.84
N GLU A 51 -12.62 16.89 10.69
CA GLU A 51 -11.27 17.35 10.99
C GLU A 51 -10.41 16.23 11.58
N THR A 52 -9.25 16.01 10.99
CA THR A 52 -8.25 15.10 11.54
C THR A 52 -7.52 15.74 12.72
N ARG A 53 -6.78 14.92 13.48
CA ARG A 53 -5.85 15.43 14.50
C ARG A 53 -4.85 16.43 13.90
N THR A 54 -4.37 16.17 12.68
CA THR A 54 -3.43 17.04 11.97
C THR A 54 -4.05 18.38 11.61
N ASP A 55 -5.32 18.38 11.18
CA ASP A 55 -6.04 19.62 10.86
C ASP A 55 -6.20 20.51 12.09
N ARG A 56 -6.63 19.93 13.22
CA ARG A 56 -6.73 20.65 14.49
C ARG A 56 -5.38 21.17 14.98
N MET A 57 -4.33 20.38 14.85
CA MET A 57 -2.97 20.80 15.21
C MET A 57 -2.50 21.97 14.33
N ASN A 58 -2.71 21.89 13.03
CA ASN A 58 -2.35 22.94 12.09
C ASN A 58 -3.10 24.24 12.38
N ALA A 59 -4.40 24.15 12.67
CA ALA A 59 -5.23 25.30 13.06
C ALA A 59 -4.73 25.93 14.37
N ALA A 60 -4.39 25.11 15.37
CA ALA A 60 -3.85 25.59 16.65
C ALA A 60 -2.51 26.34 16.47
N VAL A 61 -1.58 25.77 15.68
CA VAL A 61 -0.28 26.40 15.39
C VAL A 61 -0.46 27.73 14.66
N ARG A 62 -1.33 27.79 13.64
CA ARG A 62 -1.62 29.02 12.90
C ARG A 62 -2.23 30.11 13.80
N ARG A 63 -3.14 29.73 14.70
CA ARG A 63 -3.74 30.65 15.67
C ARG A 63 -2.73 31.19 16.68
N GLN A 64 -1.79 30.33 17.11
CA GLN A 64 -0.78 30.69 18.11
C GLN A 64 0.35 31.55 17.54
N PHE A 65 0.70 31.35 16.26
CA PHE A 65 1.80 32.03 15.58
C PHE A 65 1.35 32.68 14.26
N PRO A 66 0.39 33.64 14.31
CA PRO A 66 -0.28 34.14 13.11
C PRO A 66 0.63 34.95 12.18
N LEU A 67 1.77 35.44 12.68
CA LEU A 67 2.72 36.25 11.91
C LEU A 67 3.79 35.43 11.17
N HIS A 68 3.90 34.12 11.42
CA HIS A 68 4.91 33.29 10.76
C HIS A 68 4.42 32.83 9.39
N GLU A 69 5.32 32.79 8.40
CA GLU A 69 5.05 32.16 7.12
C GLU A 69 4.86 30.65 7.33
N VAL A 70 3.79 30.09 6.76
CA VAL A 70 3.51 28.65 6.81
C VAL A 70 3.62 28.04 5.42
N ARG A 71 4.44 26.99 5.30
CA ARG A 71 4.66 26.19 4.09
C ARG A 71 4.21 24.75 4.25
N ARG A 72 4.04 24.05 3.13
CA ARG A 72 3.59 22.66 3.06
C ARG A 72 4.77 21.70 3.13
N SER A 73 4.77 20.76 4.07
CA SER A 73 5.79 19.71 4.13
C SER A 73 5.49 18.53 3.20
N ALA A 74 4.22 18.26 2.89
CA ALA A 74 3.81 17.09 2.12
C ALA A 74 4.50 16.97 0.73
N PRO A 75 4.63 18.04 -0.09
CA PRO A 75 5.35 17.94 -1.37
C PRO A 75 6.83 17.53 -1.21
N ILE A 76 7.49 18.01 -0.15
CA ILE A 76 8.87 17.64 0.18
C ILE A 76 8.93 16.16 0.55
N MET A 77 8.03 15.72 1.43
CA MET A 77 7.96 14.32 1.86
C MET A 77 7.63 13.37 0.71
N HIS A 78 6.71 13.73 -0.19
CA HIS A 78 6.40 12.94 -1.39
C HIS A 78 7.62 12.79 -2.29
N ARG A 79 8.38 13.88 -2.50
CA ARG A 79 9.60 13.84 -3.30
C ARG A 79 10.65 12.91 -2.68
N VAL A 80 10.92 13.03 -1.38
CA VAL A 80 11.91 12.19 -0.69
C VAL A 80 11.48 10.73 -0.74
N ARG A 81 10.23 10.40 -0.38
CA ARG A 81 9.71 9.02 -0.39
C ARG A 81 9.55 8.41 -1.78
N SER A 82 9.55 9.22 -2.84
CA SER A 82 9.43 8.71 -4.21
C SER A 82 10.65 7.87 -4.63
N ARG A 83 11.84 8.25 -4.16
CA ARG A 83 13.11 7.56 -4.44
C ARG A 83 13.51 6.72 -3.23
N LYS A 84 13.55 5.40 -3.42
CA LYS A 84 13.85 4.46 -2.34
C LYS A 84 15.37 4.28 -2.26
N THR A 85 15.88 4.27 -1.04
CA THR A 85 17.23 3.81 -0.71
C THR A 85 17.33 2.28 -0.85
N ALA A 86 18.56 1.75 -0.80
CA ALA A 86 18.77 0.32 -0.95
C ALA A 86 18.12 -0.48 0.19
N GLU A 87 18.14 0.07 1.40
CA GLU A 87 17.55 -0.48 2.61
C GLU A 87 16.03 -0.54 2.52
N GLU A 88 15.39 0.51 2.00
CA GLU A 88 13.94 0.54 1.75
C GLU A 88 13.53 -0.48 0.70
N VAL A 89 14.31 -0.61 -0.40
CA VAL A 89 14.08 -1.65 -1.41
C VAL A 89 14.17 -3.05 -0.79
N GLU A 90 15.09 -3.26 0.14
CA GLU A 90 15.20 -4.54 0.83
C GLU A 90 13.98 -4.84 1.72
N GLN A 91 13.43 -3.85 2.41
CA GLN A 91 12.16 -4.03 3.13
C GLN A 91 11.00 -4.35 2.19
N MET A 92 10.92 -3.70 1.03
CA MET A 92 9.93 -4.01 0.01
C MET A 92 10.09 -5.45 -0.52
N ARG A 93 11.33 -5.92 -0.74
CA ARG A 93 11.60 -7.32 -1.14
C ARG A 93 11.14 -8.32 -0.09
N ARG A 94 11.32 -8.01 1.19
CA ARG A 94 10.81 -8.84 2.29
C ARG A 94 9.28 -8.91 2.27
N ALA A 95 8.60 -7.77 2.10
CA ALA A 95 7.14 -7.76 1.95
C ALA A 95 6.68 -8.62 0.75
N ILE A 96 7.34 -8.48 -0.41
CA ILE A 96 7.07 -9.30 -1.60
C ILE A 96 7.29 -10.80 -1.33
N ALA A 97 8.35 -11.17 -0.63
CA ALA A 97 8.64 -12.57 -0.30
C ALA A 97 7.57 -13.18 0.63
N ILE A 98 7.07 -12.41 1.60
CA ILE A 98 5.96 -12.83 2.48
C ILE A 98 4.68 -13.03 1.65
N THR A 99 4.37 -12.09 0.75
CA THR A 99 3.23 -12.20 -0.16
C THR A 99 3.34 -13.40 -1.11
N GLY A 100 4.54 -13.73 -1.57
CA GLY A 100 4.81 -14.95 -2.33
C GLY A 100 4.49 -16.23 -1.57
N LYS A 101 4.89 -16.33 -0.28
CA LYS A 101 4.56 -17.48 0.57
C LYS A 101 3.06 -17.65 0.78
N ALA A 102 2.33 -16.55 0.96
CA ALA A 102 0.87 -16.55 1.04
C ALA A 102 0.24 -17.08 -0.24
N PHE A 103 0.70 -16.61 -1.41
CA PHE A 103 0.23 -17.11 -2.69
C PHE A 103 0.47 -18.62 -2.87
N GLU A 104 1.68 -19.10 -2.56
CA GLU A 104 1.98 -20.54 -2.63
C GLU A 104 1.10 -21.39 -1.72
N ARG A 105 0.75 -20.88 -0.53
CA ARG A 105 -0.20 -21.55 0.36
C ARG A 105 -1.57 -21.63 -0.27
N VAL A 106 -2.08 -20.51 -0.80
CA VAL A 106 -3.38 -20.48 -1.47
C VAL A 106 -3.42 -21.46 -2.64
N CYS A 107 -2.36 -21.55 -3.45
CA CYS A 107 -2.28 -22.53 -4.54
C CYS A 107 -2.46 -23.99 -4.08
N ARG A 108 -2.09 -24.32 -2.82
CA ARG A 108 -2.27 -25.66 -2.23
C ARG A 108 -3.63 -25.84 -1.55
N PHE A 109 -4.27 -24.76 -1.13
CA PHE A 109 -5.55 -24.76 -0.42
C PHE A 109 -6.76 -24.67 -1.36
N LEU A 110 -6.62 -23.90 -2.45
CA LEU A 110 -7.69 -23.58 -3.39
C LEU A 110 -8.22 -24.85 -4.07
N LYS A 111 -9.54 -25.05 -3.95
CA LYS A 111 -10.29 -26.12 -4.60
C LYS A 111 -11.77 -25.74 -4.67
N PRO A 112 -12.58 -26.37 -5.53
CA PRO A 112 -14.03 -26.12 -5.55
C PRO A 112 -14.68 -26.33 -4.17
N GLY A 113 -15.61 -25.43 -3.83
CA GLY A 113 -16.38 -25.45 -2.59
C GLY A 113 -15.76 -24.72 -1.41
N VAL A 114 -14.52 -24.22 -1.51
CA VAL A 114 -13.97 -23.31 -0.49
C VAL A 114 -14.61 -21.93 -0.60
N MET A 115 -14.72 -21.23 0.52
CA MET A 115 -15.23 -19.87 0.54
C MET A 115 -14.11 -18.86 0.30
N GLU A 116 -14.41 -17.73 -0.34
CA GLU A 116 -13.46 -16.65 -0.58
C GLU A 116 -12.79 -16.16 0.71
N TYR A 117 -13.55 -15.91 1.78
CA TYR A 117 -12.99 -15.55 3.09
C TYR A 117 -12.08 -16.65 3.69
N ALA A 118 -12.28 -17.92 3.33
CA ALA A 118 -11.39 -18.99 3.80
C ALA A 118 -10.03 -18.91 3.09
N VAL A 119 -10.01 -18.49 1.83
CA VAL A 119 -8.77 -18.15 1.11
C VAL A 119 -8.11 -16.91 1.74
N GLU A 120 -8.89 -15.88 2.10
CA GLU A 120 -8.38 -14.72 2.83
C GLU A 120 -7.74 -15.10 4.17
N ALA A 121 -8.34 -16.04 4.91
CA ALA A 121 -7.80 -16.53 6.17
C ALA A 121 -6.41 -17.19 5.99
N GLU A 122 -6.23 -17.95 4.92
CA GLU A 122 -4.94 -18.59 4.58
C GLU A 122 -3.87 -17.55 4.25
N ILE A 123 -4.22 -16.48 3.53
CA ILE A 123 -3.31 -15.35 3.23
C ILE A 123 -2.92 -14.65 4.53
N THR A 124 -3.92 -14.31 5.36
CA THR A 124 -3.73 -13.61 6.63
C THR A 124 -2.83 -14.40 7.57
N HIS A 125 -3.04 -15.72 7.65
CA HIS A 125 -2.21 -16.63 8.42
C HIS A 125 -0.74 -16.55 7.98
N GLU A 126 -0.45 -16.61 6.67
CA GLU A 126 0.91 -16.52 6.16
C GLU A 126 1.55 -15.15 6.44
N PHE A 127 0.78 -14.08 6.38
CA PHE A 127 1.29 -12.75 6.70
C PHE A 127 1.74 -12.69 8.16
N ILE A 128 0.85 -13.06 9.09
CA ILE A 128 1.10 -12.97 10.52
C ILE A 128 2.26 -13.88 10.93
N ARG A 129 2.29 -15.14 10.47
CA ARG A 129 3.37 -16.07 10.85
C ARG A 129 4.75 -15.66 10.34
N ASN A 130 4.82 -14.82 9.30
CA ASN A 130 6.08 -14.29 8.78
C ASN A 130 6.40 -12.88 9.34
N GLY A 131 5.69 -12.43 10.38
CA GLY A 131 5.97 -11.18 11.09
C GLY A 131 5.48 -9.92 10.36
N SER A 132 4.58 -10.07 9.38
CA SER A 132 3.86 -8.93 8.81
C SER A 132 2.87 -8.36 9.83
N ARG A 133 2.58 -7.06 9.72
CA ARG A 133 1.50 -6.42 10.49
C ARG A 133 0.10 -6.76 9.97
N GLY A 134 0.02 -7.48 8.84
CA GLY A 134 -1.21 -7.88 8.18
C GLY A 134 -1.20 -7.45 6.71
N HIS A 135 -2.40 -7.19 6.19
CA HIS A 135 -2.58 -6.71 4.82
C HIS A 135 -2.23 -5.22 4.71
N ALA A 136 -1.66 -4.82 3.57
CA ALA A 136 -1.39 -3.41 3.26
C ALA A 136 -2.67 -2.65 2.81
N TYR A 137 -3.67 -3.38 2.35
CA TYR A 137 -4.98 -2.91 1.92
C TYR A 137 -6.00 -4.05 2.09
N THR A 138 -7.30 -3.76 2.10
CA THR A 138 -8.32 -4.80 2.17
C THR A 138 -8.18 -5.75 0.97
N PRO A 139 -7.96 -7.06 1.19
CA PRO A 139 -7.72 -8.00 0.10
C PRO A 139 -8.99 -8.19 -0.74
N ILE A 140 -8.81 -8.38 -2.05
CA ILE A 140 -9.87 -8.75 -2.99
C ILE A 140 -9.74 -10.24 -3.24
N ILE A 141 -10.76 -11.02 -2.94
CA ILE A 141 -10.79 -12.46 -3.21
C ILE A 141 -12.09 -12.74 -3.97
N ALA A 142 -12.01 -12.70 -5.29
CA ALA A 142 -13.18 -12.60 -6.15
C ALA A 142 -13.27 -13.79 -7.13
N SER A 143 -14.16 -14.75 -6.87
CA SER A 143 -14.42 -15.92 -7.71
C SER A 143 -15.48 -15.63 -8.76
N GLY A 144 -15.27 -16.15 -9.96
CA GLY A 144 -16.25 -16.11 -11.04
C GLY A 144 -16.63 -14.67 -11.41
N PHE A 145 -17.92 -14.33 -11.35
CA PHE A 145 -18.40 -13.02 -11.77
C PHE A 145 -17.99 -11.88 -10.82
N SER A 146 -17.69 -12.18 -9.55
CA SER A 146 -17.19 -11.19 -8.59
C SER A 146 -15.88 -10.53 -9.09
N ALA A 147 -15.06 -11.26 -9.86
CA ALA A 147 -13.82 -10.75 -10.43
C ALA A 147 -14.02 -9.58 -11.43
N CYS A 148 -15.26 -9.34 -11.88
CA CYS A 148 -15.62 -8.19 -12.72
C CYS A 148 -15.84 -6.90 -11.92
N VAL A 149 -15.82 -6.95 -10.58
CA VAL A 149 -15.92 -5.79 -9.69
C VAL A 149 -14.53 -5.42 -9.19
N LEU A 150 -14.01 -4.26 -9.61
CA LEU A 150 -12.60 -3.88 -9.40
C LEU A 150 -12.18 -3.84 -7.93
N HIS A 151 -13.04 -3.37 -7.02
CA HIS A 151 -12.76 -3.32 -5.58
C HIS A 151 -13.75 -4.20 -4.81
N TYR A 152 -13.90 -5.46 -5.24
CA TYR A 152 -14.71 -6.46 -4.52
C TYR A 152 -14.05 -6.84 -3.20
N ILE A 153 -14.70 -6.49 -2.07
CA ILE A 153 -14.16 -6.75 -0.72
C ILE A 153 -15.13 -7.55 0.16
N ASP A 154 -16.27 -7.98 -0.38
CA ASP A 154 -17.25 -8.75 0.39
C ASP A 154 -16.67 -10.14 0.75
N ASN A 155 -15.90 -10.73 -0.18
CA ASN A 155 -15.15 -11.99 -0.02
C ASN A 155 -16.00 -13.12 0.60
N ASP A 156 -17.28 -13.19 0.23
CA ASP A 156 -18.28 -14.02 0.91
C ASP A 156 -18.91 -15.10 0.01
N GLN A 157 -18.44 -15.25 -1.22
CA GLN A 157 -18.95 -16.26 -2.16
C GLN A 157 -18.18 -17.57 -2.09
N ALA A 158 -18.83 -18.64 -2.54
CA ALA A 158 -18.19 -19.94 -2.72
C ALA A 158 -17.40 -19.95 -4.04
N CYS A 159 -16.17 -20.45 -3.99
CA CYS A 159 -15.34 -20.72 -5.16
C CYS A 159 -15.87 -21.97 -5.89
N LYS A 160 -16.49 -21.83 -7.05
CA LYS A 160 -17.16 -22.95 -7.74
C LYS A 160 -16.21 -23.69 -8.69
N ASP A 161 -16.54 -24.95 -8.98
CA ASP A 161 -15.84 -25.68 -10.03
C ASP A 161 -16.01 -24.96 -11.38
N GLY A 162 -14.92 -24.86 -12.14
CA GLY A 162 -14.88 -24.13 -13.40
C GLY A 162 -14.70 -22.61 -13.27
N ASP A 163 -14.77 -22.00 -12.09
CA ASP A 163 -14.51 -20.57 -11.92
C ASP A 163 -13.02 -20.22 -12.08
N VAL A 164 -12.75 -18.96 -12.43
CA VAL A 164 -11.46 -18.31 -12.19
C VAL A 164 -11.62 -17.40 -10.99
N ILE A 165 -10.72 -17.52 -10.02
CA ILE A 165 -10.60 -16.60 -8.91
C ILE A 165 -9.56 -15.54 -9.22
N LEU A 166 -9.89 -14.27 -9.01
CA LEU A 166 -8.96 -13.14 -8.98
C LEU A 166 -8.66 -12.83 -7.51
N MET A 167 -7.38 -12.76 -7.18
CA MET A 167 -6.93 -12.42 -5.83
C MET A 167 -5.99 -11.24 -5.92
N ASP A 168 -6.33 -10.14 -5.27
CA ASP A 168 -5.50 -8.95 -5.11
C ASP A 168 -5.16 -8.75 -3.64
N PHE A 169 -3.90 -8.96 -3.29
CA PHE A 169 -3.47 -8.90 -1.91
C PHE A 169 -1.97 -8.61 -1.79
N GLY A 170 -1.60 -8.03 -0.67
CA GLY A 170 -0.21 -7.78 -0.34
C GLY A 170 -0.05 -7.41 1.13
N CYS A 171 1.09 -7.80 1.72
CA CYS A 171 1.35 -7.56 3.13
C CYS A 171 2.01 -6.19 3.38
N GLU A 172 1.86 -5.67 4.60
CA GLU A 172 2.68 -4.57 5.14
C GLU A 172 3.78 -5.11 6.06
N TYR A 173 5.04 -4.91 5.67
CA TYR A 173 6.20 -5.28 6.48
C TYR A 173 7.16 -4.10 6.63
N GLY A 174 7.56 -3.79 7.88
CA GLY A 174 8.47 -2.68 8.17
C GLY A 174 7.96 -1.30 7.69
N GLY A 175 6.64 -1.14 7.54
CA GLY A 175 6.02 0.06 6.97
C GLY A 175 6.00 0.12 5.43
N TYR A 176 6.44 -0.94 4.74
CA TYR A 176 6.41 -1.07 3.29
C TYR A 176 5.35 -2.08 2.85
N ALA A 177 4.58 -1.68 1.84
CA ALA A 177 3.58 -2.53 1.21
C ALA A 177 4.19 -3.37 0.08
N SER A 178 3.73 -4.61 -0.02
CA SER A 178 3.68 -5.31 -1.31
C SER A 178 2.26 -5.22 -1.87
N ASP A 179 2.12 -5.45 -3.16
CA ASP A 179 0.86 -5.38 -3.89
C ASP A 179 0.95 -6.34 -5.08
N MET A 180 0.02 -7.30 -5.13
CA MET A 180 0.04 -8.35 -6.14
C MET A 180 -1.36 -8.87 -6.44
N THR A 181 -1.69 -8.88 -7.73
CA THR A 181 -2.85 -9.60 -8.26
C THR A 181 -2.47 -10.92 -8.95
N ARG A 182 -3.21 -12.00 -8.71
CA ARG A 182 -3.12 -13.28 -9.45
C ARG A 182 -4.49 -13.85 -9.75
N CYS A 183 -4.64 -14.44 -10.94
CA CYS A 183 -5.85 -15.16 -11.34
C CYS A 183 -5.57 -16.65 -11.55
N LEU A 184 -6.35 -17.52 -10.93
CA LEU A 184 -6.19 -18.99 -10.99
C LEU A 184 -7.53 -19.67 -11.27
N PRO A 185 -7.55 -20.81 -12.01
CA PRO A 185 -8.74 -21.64 -12.09
C PRO A 185 -8.95 -22.35 -10.74
N VAL A 186 -10.15 -22.27 -10.17
CA VAL A 186 -10.46 -22.83 -8.84
C VAL A 186 -10.21 -24.35 -8.79
N ASN A 187 -10.40 -25.05 -9.90
CA ASN A 187 -10.16 -26.49 -10.04
C ASN A 187 -8.76 -26.86 -10.53
N GLY A 188 -7.85 -25.88 -10.64
CA GLY A 188 -6.47 -26.10 -11.07
C GLY A 188 -6.27 -26.22 -12.59
N ARG A 189 -7.31 -26.13 -13.42
CA ARG A 189 -7.18 -26.19 -14.88
C ARG A 189 -8.02 -25.14 -15.60
N PHE A 190 -7.36 -24.24 -16.34
CA PHE A 190 -8.04 -23.30 -17.22
C PHE A 190 -8.74 -24.03 -18.37
N THR A 191 -9.97 -23.60 -18.66
CA THR A 191 -10.63 -23.88 -19.95
C THR A 191 -9.93 -23.12 -21.09
N ASP A 192 -10.21 -23.50 -22.33
CA ASP A 192 -9.62 -22.81 -23.50
C ASP A 192 -10.00 -21.33 -23.53
N ARG A 193 -11.24 -21.00 -23.19
CA ARG A 193 -11.69 -19.60 -23.14
C ARG A 193 -10.98 -18.82 -22.03
N GLN A 194 -10.87 -19.38 -20.82
CA GLN A 194 -10.17 -18.71 -19.72
C GLN A 194 -8.69 -18.53 -20.02
N ARG A 195 -8.04 -19.55 -20.59
CA ARG A 195 -6.63 -19.50 -21.02
C ARG A 195 -6.40 -18.42 -22.07
N ALA A 196 -7.30 -18.29 -23.04
CA ALA A 196 -7.21 -17.24 -24.05
C ALA A 196 -7.23 -15.84 -23.43
N VAL A 197 -8.17 -15.58 -22.50
CA VAL A 197 -8.24 -14.29 -21.79
C VAL A 197 -7.01 -14.07 -20.91
N TYR A 198 -6.61 -15.08 -20.13
CA TYR A 198 -5.41 -15.01 -19.29
C TYR A 198 -4.16 -14.66 -20.09
N ASN A 199 -3.95 -15.34 -21.22
CA ASN A 199 -2.79 -15.10 -22.09
C ASN A 199 -2.81 -13.71 -22.73
N ALA A 200 -4.00 -13.19 -23.09
CA ALA A 200 -4.12 -11.83 -23.60
C ALA A 200 -3.65 -10.79 -22.56
N VAL A 201 -4.11 -10.91 -21.31
CA VAL A 201 -3.69 -10.04 -20.20
C VAL A 201 -2.21 -10.25 -19.87
N LEU A 202 -1.73 -11.49 -19.84
CA LEU A 202 -0.32 -11.81 -19.56
C LEU A 202 0.62 -11.18 -20.60
N ARG A 203 0.24 -11.23 -21.89
CA ARG A 203 0.98 -10.56 -22.97
C ARG A 203 1.07 -9.06 -22.70
N VAL A 204 -0.06 -8.39 -22.46
CA VAL A 204 -0.09 -6.93 -22.17
C VAL A 204 0.78 -6.61 -20.96
N LYS A 205 0.65 -7.34 -19.85
CA LYS A 205 1.46 -7.14 -18.63
C LYS A 205 2.95 -7.27 -18.93
N ASN A 206 3.36 -8.29 -19.69
CA ASN A 206 4.77 -8.53 -19.98
C ASN A 206 5.34 -7.45 -20.91
N GLU A 207 4.61 -7.01 -21.93
CA GLU A 207 5.04 -5.92 -22.80
C GLU A 207 5.07 -4.58 -22.06
N ALA A 208 4.04 -4.28 -21.26
CA ALA A 208 4.00 -3.09 -20.43
C ALA A 208 5.20 -3.02 -19.47
N THR A 209 5.56 -4.13 -18.83
CA THR A 209 6.72 -4.18 -17.92
C THR A 209 8.02 -3.72 -18.58
N LYS A 210 8.22 -4.02 -19.88
CA LYS A 210 9.42 -3.60 -20.63
C LYS A 210 9.50 -2.09 -20.86
N LEU A 211 8.36 -1.39 -20.82
CA LEU A 211 8.29 0.07 -21.00
C LEU A 211 8.75 0.85 -19.75
N LEU A 212 8.80 0.20 -18.58
CA LEU A 212 9.16 0.82 -17.31
C LEU A 212 10.69 0.96 -17.18
N ARG A 213 11.22 2.05 -17.71
CA ARG A 213 12.63 2.44 -17.66
C ARG A 213 12.81 3.92 -17.33
N PRO A 214 14.00 4.36 -16.87
CA PRO A 214 14.27 5.78 -16.66
C PRO A 214 13.94 6.61 -17.91
N GLY A 215 13.22 7.72 -17.73
CA GLY A 215 12.77 8.61 -18.81
C GLY A 215 11.34 8.33 -19.31
N THR A 216 10.76 7.17 -19.00
CA THR A 216 9.35 6.89 -19.34
C THR A 216 8.41 7.68 -18.44
N MET A 217 7.51 8.48 -19.04
CA MET A 217 6.46 9.19 -18.33
C MET A 217 5.22 8.30 -18.16
N LEU A 218 4.59 8.35 -16.97
CA LEU A 218 3.43 7.50 -16.66
C LEU A 218 2.24 7.73 -17.62
N ALA A 219 2.03 8.98 -18.05
CA ALA A 219 0.97 9.31 -19.00
C ALA A 219 1.17 8.65 -20.36
N ASP A 220 2.41 8.63 -20.87
CA ASP A 220 2.74 7.99 -22.14
C ASP A 220 2.75 6.47 -22.02
N TYR A 221 3.25 5.94 -20.89
CA TYR A 221 3.13 4.54 -20.53
C TYR A 221 1.67 4.05 -20.61
N HIS A 222 0.71 4.77 -20.00
CA HIS A 222 -0.70 4.38 -20.06
C HIS A 222 -1.27 4.38 -21.48
N LYS A 223 -0.88 5.36 -22.33
CA LYS A 223 -1.31 5.39 -23.74
C LYS A 223 -0.79 4.18 -24.50
N GLU A 224 0.49 3.83 -24.34
CA GLU A 224 1.08 2.67 -25.01
C GLU A 224 0.46 1.35 -24.52
N VAL A 225 0.18 1.23 -23.22
CA VAL A 225 -0.53 0.07 -22.67
C VAL A 225 -1.95 -0.04 -23.25
N GLY A 226 -2.65 1.08 -23.44
CA GLY A 226 -3.96 1.11 -24.10
C GLY A 226 -3.91 0.50 -25.52
N LYS A 227 -2.90 0.88 -26.32
CA LYS A 227 -2.69 0.30 -27.66
C LYS A 227 -2.42 -1.21 -27.60
N LEU A 228 -1.64 -1.66 -26.62
CA LEU A 228 -1.36 -3.09 -26.42
C LEU A 228 -2.62 -3.91 -26.09
N MET A 229 -3.59 -3.30 -25.41
CA MET A 229 -4.88 -3.93 -25.08
C MET A 229 -5.78 -4.11 -26.31
N GLU A 230 -5.62 -3.28 -27.35
CA GLU A 230 -6.41 -3.33 -28.59
C GLU A 230 -5.84 -4.29 -29.65
N SER A 231 -4.55 -4.64 -29.53
CA SER A 231 -3.85 -5.62 -30.40
C SER A 231 -4.07 -7.08 -29.99
#